data_AF-A0A0Q7NPC4-F1
#
_entry.id   AF-A0A0Q7NPC4-F1
#
_cell.length_a   1.000
_cell.length_b   1.000
_cell.length_c   1.000
_cell.angle_alpha   90.00
_cell.angle_beta   90.00
_cell.angle_gamma   90.00
#
_symmetry.space_group_name_H-M   'P 1'
#
loop_
_entity.id
_entity.type
_entity.pdbx_description
1 polymer ?
#
loop_
_entity_poly.entity_id
_entity_poly.type
_entity_poly.pdbx_seq_one_letter_code
_entity_poly.pdbx_strand_id
1 'polypeptide(L)'
;MKTAQDNSSEELLVRVRDYAEQVLRPATLSTDRDGVLADRIDELRDLGLLNDLAPGEFGGLAIDRDTGYSGVGACRTDSAR
;
A
#
# COMPACT_ATOMS: atom_id res chain seq x y z
N MET A 1 -24.50 -7.58 0.14
CA MET A 1 -24.26 -6.76 1.35
C MET A 1 -22.75 -6.66 1.51
N LYS A 2 -22.13 -5.56 1.04
CA LYS A 2 -20.69 -5.30 1.18
C LYS A 2 -20.56 -4.36 2.40
N THR A 3 -19.98 -4.86 3.48
CA THR A 3 -20.01 -4.25 4.81
C THR A 3 -18.97 -3.13 4.95
N ALA A 4 -19.16 -2.25 5.93
CA ALA A 4 -18.40 -1.01 6.21
C ALA A 4 -16.86 -1.09 6.15
N GLN A 5 -16.27 -2.28 6.16
CA GLN A 5 -14.85 -2.54 5.92
C GLN A 5 -14.37 -2.04 4.55
N ASP A 6 -15.23 -2.12 3.53
CA ASP A 6 -14.89 -1.81 2.14
C ASP A 6 -14.68 -0.31 1.89
N ASN A 7 -15.45 0.54 2.58
CA ASN A 7 -15.31 2.00 2.50
C ASN A 7 -13.99 2.49 3.11
N SER A 8 -13.53 1.83 4.18
CA SER A 8 -12.28 2.20 4.85
C SER A 8 -11.06 1.85 4.02
N SER A 9 -11.11 0.74 3.27
CA SER A 9 -10.07 0.35 2.32
C SER A 9 -10.05 1.28 1.10
N GLU A 10 -11.21 1.66 0.54
CA GLU A 10 -11.26 2.62 -0.56
C GLU A 10 -10.72 4.01 -0.16
N GLU A 11 -11.05 4.50 1.03
CA GLU A 11 -10.51 5.78 1.53
C GLU A 11 -8.98 5.74 1.68
N LEU A 12 -8.45 4.63 2.21
CA LEU A 12 -7.01 4.43 2.31
C LEU A 12 -6.37 4.41 0.92
N LEU A 13 -6.93 3.66 -0.03
CA LEU A 13 -6.40 3.59 -1.41
C LEU A 13 -6.37 4.96 -2.08
N VAL A 14 -7.39 5.80 -1.87
CA VAL A 14 -7.40 7.19 -2.37
C VAL A 14 -6.27 8.01 -1.75
N ARG A 15 -6.13 7.96 -0.42
CA ARG A 15 -5.10 8.73 0.30
C ARG A 15 -3.68 8.28 -0.09
N VAL A 16 -3.47 6.97 -0.27
CA VAL A 16 -2.20 6.40 -0.76
C VAL A 16 -1.92 6.83 -2.20
N ARG A 17 -2.92 6.79 -3.07
CA ARG A 17 -2.79 7.23 -4.46
C ARG A 17 -2.41 8.70 -4.56
N ASP A 18 -3.08 9.56 -3.80
CA ASP A 18 -2.82 10.99 -3.82
C ASP A 18 -1.40 11.29 -3.32
N TYR A 19 -0.95 10.63 -2.25
CA TYR A 19 0.42 10.74 -1.77
C TYR A 19 1.45 10.23 -2.79
N ALA A 20 1.16 9.10 -3.46
CA ALA A 20 2.04 8.55 -4.48
C ALA A 20 2.21 9.51 -5.67
N GLU A 21 1.13 10.12 -6.15
CA GLU A 21 1.17 11.06 -7.29
C GLU A 21 1.82 12.40 -6.92
N GLN A 22 1.53 12.93 -5.72
CA GLN A 22 1.99 14.25 -5.32
C GLN A 22 3.40 14.26 -4.75
N VAL A 23 3.83 13.16 -4.12
CA VAL A 23 5.08 13.15 -3.34
C VAL A 23 6.08 12.12 -3.85
N LEU A 24 5.65 10.87 -4.08
CA LEU A 24 6.57 9.82 -4.52
C LEU A 24 6.98 10.00 -5.99
N ARG A 25 6.01 10.21 -6.89
CA ARG A 25 6.25 10.30 -8.34
C ARG A 25 7.23 11.41 -8.75
N PRO A 26 7.19 12.63 -8.17
CA PRO A 26 8.17 13.65 -8.47
C PRO A 26 9.57 13.31 -7.93
N ALA A 27 9.65 12.57 -6.82
CA ALA A 27 10.90 12.24 -6.14
C ALA A 27 11.54 10.92 -6.63
N THR A 28 10.96 10.23 -7.61
CA THR A 28 11.41 8.88 -8.03
C THR A 28 12.89 8.85 -8.42
N LEU A 29 13.36 9.80 -9.25
CA LEU A 29 14.74 9.80 -9.75
C LEU A 29 15.78 10.21 -8.70
N SER A 30 15.41 11.02 -7.71
CA SER A 30 16.32 11.31 -6.58
C SER A 30 16.35 10.14 -5.62
N THR A 31 15.19 9.54 -5.33
CA THR A 31 15.09 8.40 -4.42
C THR A 31 15.83 7.16 -4.95
N ASP A 32 15.77 6.90 -6.25
CA ASP A 32 16.50 5.80 -6.89
C ASP A 32 18.04 5.96 -6.77
N ARG A 33 18.51 7.21 -6.90
CA ARG A 33 19.94 7.53 -6.90
C ARG A 33 20.52 7.65 -5.49
N ASP A 34 19.80 8.34 -4.61
CA ASP A 34 20.30 8.81 -3.32
C ASP A 34 19.73 7.96 -2.16
N GLY A 35 18.76 7.09 -2.46
CA GLY A 35 18.05 6.27 -1.48
C GLY A 35 16.86 6.99 -0.85
N VAL A 36 16.14 6.24 0.00
CA VAL A 36 14.99 6.74 0.75
C VAL A 36 15.47 7.44 2.02
N LEU A 37 15.10 8.72 2.19
CA LEU A 37 15.42 9.50 3.38
C LEU A 37 14.59 9.06 4.60
N ALA A 38 15.10 9.30 5.81
CA ALA A 38 14.40 8.97 7.05
C ALA A 38 13.03 9.65 7.15
N ASP A 39 12.94 10.94 6.78
CA ASP A 39 11.69 11.69 6.76
C ASP A 39 10.62 11.02 5.87
N ARG A 40 11.04 10.42 4.76
CA ARG A 40 10.15 9.68 3.84
C ARG A 40 9.59 8.42 4.50
N ILE A 41 10.37 7.76 5.35
CA ILE A 41 9.93 6.59 6.11
C ILE A 41 8.94 7.00 7.19
N ASP A 42 9.17 8.12 7.90
CA ASP A 42 8.23 8.63 8.90
C ASP A 42 6.88 9.01 8.27
N GLU A 43 6.88 9.66 7.10
CA GLU A 43 5.64 9.96 6.37
C GLU A 43 4.86 8.69 5.97
N LEU A 44 5.56 7.62 5.54
CA LEU A 44 4.93 6.33 5.23
C LEU A 44 4.40 5.63 6.48
N ARG A 45 5.07 5.79 7.63
CA ARG A 45 4.63 5.28 8.92
C ARG A 45 3.32 5.93 9.36
N ASP A 46 3.21 7.25 9.23
CA ASP A 46 2.03 8.01 9.63
C ASP A 46 0.81 7.67 8.74
N LEU A 47 1.06 7.24 7.50
CA LEU A 47 0.04 6.67 6.61
C LEU A 47 -0.31 5.21 6.93
N GLY A 48 0.37 4.57 7.89
CA GLY A 48 0.16 3.18 8.29
C GLY A 48 0.68 2.13 7.29
N LEU A 49 1.54 2.54 6.35
CA LEU A 49 1.96 1.70 5.21
C LEU A 49 3.17 0.80 5.49
N LEU A 50 3.79 0.92 6.66
CA LEU A 50 4.99 0.15 7.02
C LEU A 50 4.69 -1.19 7.71
N ASN A 51 3.43 -1.45 8.06
CA ASN A 51 3.00 -2.67 8.74
C ASN A 51 1.52 -3.00 8.42
N ASP A 52 1.11 -2.73 7.20
CA ASP A 52 -0.28 -2.77 6.74
C ASP A 52 -0.94 -4.16 6.89
N LEU A 53 -0.19 -5.24 6.71
CA LEU A 53 -0.68 -6.62 6.85
C LEU A 53 -0.74 -7.12 8.31
N ALA A 54 -0.09 -6.43 9.26
CA ALA A 54 -0.07 -6.91 10.64
C ALA A 54 -1.39 -6.62 11.36
N PRO A 55 -1.77 -7.46 12.34
CA PRO A 55 -2.91 -7.18 13.20
C PRO A 55 -2.78 -5.83 13.92
N GLY A 56 -3.94 -5.18 14.19
CA GLY A 56 -3.99 -3.89 14.87
C GLY A 56 -3.37 -3.88 16.28
N GLU A 57 -3.29 -5.04 16.94
CA GLU A 57 -2.62 -5.18 18.24
C GLU A 57 -1.11 -4.90 18.18
N PHE A 58 -0.51 -4.97 16.99
CA PHE A 58 0.89 -4.63 16.71
C PHE A 58 1.05 -3.29 15.97
N GLY A 59 -0.01 -2.48 15.93
CA GLY A 59 -0.01 -1.21 15.21
C GLY A 59 -0.07 -1.35 13.68
N GLY A 60 -0.53 -2.50 13.17
CA GLY A 60 -0.78 -2.69 11.74
C GLY A 60 -2.21 -2.36 11.33
N LEU A 61 -2.47 -2.30 10.02
CA LEU A 61 -3.79 -1.96 9.47
C LEU A 61 -4.69 -3.19 9.25
N ALA A 62 -4.19 -4.40 9.52
CA ALA A 62 -4.87 -5.68 9.30
C ALA A 62 -5.49 -5.81 7.90
N ILE A 63 -4.81 -5.25 6.89
CA ILE A 63 -5.25 -5.28 5.51
C ILE A 63 -4.97 -6.66 4.95
N ASP A 64 -5.92 -7.19 4.18
CA ASP A 64 -5.75 -8.47 3.52
C ASP A 64 -4.72 -8.37 2.39
N ARG A 65 -3.92 -9.43 2.23
CA ARG A 65 -2.84 -9.50 1.23
C ARG A 65 -3.33 -9.26 -0.20
N ASP A 66 -4.54 -9.71 -0.53
CA ASP A 66 -5.12 -9.53 -1.86
C ASP A 66 -5.59 -8.08 -2.08
N THR A 67 -5.88 -7.35 -1.00
CA THR A 67 -6.19 -5.91 -1.06
C THR A 67 -4.92 -5.09 -1.35
N GLY A 68 -3.76 -5.49 -0.81
CA GLY A 68 -2.46 -4.85 -1.07
C GLY A 68 -1.83 -5.17 -2.43
N TYR A 69 -2.27 -6.24 -3.10
CA TYR A 69 -1.73 -6.73 -4.38
C TYR A 69 -2.72 -6.75 -5.55
N SER A 70 -3.88 -6.09 -5.43
CA SER A 70 -4.91 -6.02 -6.49
C SER A 70 -4.46 -5.13 -7.68
N GLY A 71 -3.37 -5.53 -8.34
CA GLY A 71 -2.78 -4.89 -9.50
C GLY A 71 -1.86 -5.81 -10.33
N VAL A 72 -1.53 -7.02 -9.87
CA VAL A 72 -0.77 -7.99 -10.67
C VAL A 72 -1.63 -9.22 -10.94
N GLY A 73 -1.89 -9.44 -12.23
CA GLY A 73 -2.76 -10.50 -12.72
C GLY A 73 -2.41 -11.86 -12.14
N ALA A 74 -3.45 -12.59 -11.74
CA ALA A 74 -3.36 -14.02 -11.54
C ALA A 74 -2.70 -14.65 -12.77
N CYS A 75 -1.44 -15.06 -12.63
CA CYS A 75 -0.86 -16.06 -13.51
C CYS A 75 -1.71 -17.32 -13.29
N ARG A 76 -2.75 -17.49 -14.12
CA ARG A 76 -3.42 -18.78 -14.27
C ARG A 76 -2.35 -19.78 -14.67
N THR A 77 -1.97 -20.64 -13.74
CA THR A 77 -1.36 -21.90 -14.09
C THR A 77 -2.45 -22.76 -14.71
N ASP A 78 -2.68 -22.56 -16.00
CA ASP A 78 -3.37 -23.54 -16.83
C ASP A 78 -2.38 -24.70 -17.03
N SER A 79 -2.25 -25.53 -16.00
CA SER A 79 -1.61 -26.84 -16.14
C SER A 79 -2.64 -27.75 -16.78
N ALA A 80 -2.56 -27.81 -18.11
CA ALA A 80 -3.19 -28.84 -18.91
C ALA A 80 -2.93 -30.23 -18.30
N ARG A 81 -4.01 -30.96 -18.05
CA ARG A 81 -3.99 -32.41 -18.03
C ARG A 81 -5.30 -32.98 -18.54
#